data_AF-A0A2V9VAA0-F1
#
_entry.id   AF-A0A2V9VAA0-F1
#
_cell.length_a   1.000
_cell.length_b   1.000
_cell.length_c   1.000
_cell.angle_alpha   90.00
_cell.angle_beta   90.00
_cell.angle_gamma   90.00
#
_symmetry.space_group_name_H-M   'P 1'
#
loop_
_entity.id
_entity.type
_entity.pdbx_description
1 polymer ?
#
loop_
_entity_poly.entity_id
_entity_poly.type
_entity_poly.pdbx_seq_one_letter_code
_entity_poly.pdbx_strand_id
1 'polypeptide(L)'
;MSDAPAAVPNEVSPSTIVSPGNAIAGHLARLGLRTDFDEDRFFLILSIFIGVFSGLAVVCFRVAIDWSRIALLGPLPHPGALRIIGAPTAVGLLVAVLVIHFFPAVRGSGVNQTKAALYIFNGFIPFKNAIGKFICSALAIGSGQSLGPEDPSLQIGASLASALGRRLELSREKLRLLAPVGAAAGLAAAFNAPISAVLFVIEEVIGRWSAGILGSVVLSAISSVVVMRWFLGADALFRIPVTAFVHPGELIAYAGLGVAGAFAAAIFSRAIGYFRPRLRALPRWTQYLQPAIAGLLIGLIGWLGFPQVMGAGYEFMD
;
A
#
# COMPACT_ATOMS: atom_id res chain seq x y z
N MET A 1 -32.48 27.35 -61.25
CA MET A 1 -33.33 26.15 -61.36
C MET A 1 -32.50 24.98 -60.87
N SER A 2 -32.63 24.71 -59.58
CA SER A 2 -33.22 23.48 -59.03
C SER A 2 -32.12 22.45 -58.79
N ASP A 3 -31.76 22.24 -57.54
CA ASP A 3 -31.97 20.94 -56.89
C ASP A 3 -31.65 21.05 -55.39
N ALA A 4 -32.67 20.80 -54.58
CA ALA A 4 -32.58 20.53 -53.15
C ALA A 4 -32.79 19.02 -52.92
N PRO A 5 -32.68 18.50 -51.70
CA PRO A 5 -31.47 17.98 -51.07
C PRO A 5 -31.53 16.45 -50.87
N ALA A 6 -30.39 15.78 -50.66
CA ALA A 6 -30.35 14.39 -50.22
C ALA A 6 -30.03 14.31 -48.71
N ALA A 7 -30.98 13.77 -47.95
CA ALA A 7 -30.94 13.58 -46.50
C ALA A 7 -29.89 12.53 -46.09
N VAL A 8 -29.16 12.81 -45.01
CA VAL A 8 -28.30 11.85 -44.30
C VAL A 8 -29.16 11.07 -43.30
N PRO A 9 -29.11 9.71 -43.25
CA PRO A 9 -29.94 8.95 -42.32
C PRO A 9 -29.39 8.98 -40.88
N ASN A 10 -30.28 9.40 -39.99
CA ASN A 10 -30.49 9.07 -38.57
C ASN A 10 -29.34 8.54 -37.68
N GLU A 11 -29.22 9.27 -36.57
CA GLU A 11 -28.55 8.98 -35.31
C GLU A 11 -28.67 7.52 -34.83
N VAL A 12 -27.52 6.95 -34.45
CA VAL A 12 -27.43 5.72 -33.69
C VAL A 12 -27.79 6.04 -32.23
N SER A 13 -28.95 5.55 -31.81
CA SER A 13 -29.40 5.51 -30.41
C SER A 13 -28.31 4.92 -29.49
N PRO A 14 -27.94 5.58 -28.37
CA PRO A 14 -27.02 4.99 -27.41
C PRO A 14 -27.72 3.84 -26.67
N SER A 15 -27.26 2.63 -26.95
CA SER A 15 -27.61 1.42 -26.21
C SER A 15 -27.51 1.65 -24.71
N THR A 16 -28.58 1.32 -24.01
CA THR A 16 -28.78 1.44 -22.56
C THR A 16 -27.70 0.64 -21.83
N ILE A 17 -26.69 1.34 -21.29
CA ILE A 17 -25.71 0.77 -20.37
C ILE A 17 -26.45 0.55 -19.04
N VAL A 18 -26.82 -0.69 -18.77
CA VAL A 18 -27.39 -1.08 -17.48
C VAL A 18 -26.30 -0.87 -16.41
N SER A 19 -26.47 0.18 -15.60
CA SER A 19 -25.68 0.38 -14.39
C SER A 19 -25.95 -0.78 -13.41
N PRO A 20 -24.93 -1.41 -12.82
CA PRO A 20 -25.08 -2.53 -11.89
C PRO A 20 -25.69 -2.15 -10.54
N GLY A 21 -25.95 -0.85 -10.30
CA GLY A 21 -26.89 -0.42 -9.27
C GLY A 21 -28.25 -1.13 -9.38
N ASN A 22 -28.69 -1.49 -10.60
CA ASN A 22 -30.00 -2.10 -10.83
C ASN A 22 -30.10 -3.58 -10.42
N ALA A 23 -28.99 -4.33 -10.38
CA ALA A 23 -29.03 -5.75 -10.01
C ALA A 23 -29.19 -5.95 -8.50
N ILE A 24 -28.47 -5.14 -7.71
CA ILE A 24 -28.59 -5.12 -6.24
C ILE A 24 -29.90 -4.44 -5.83
N ALA A 25 -30.27 -3.33 -6.51
CA ALA A 25 -31.58 -2.70 -6.30
C ALA A 25 -32.74 -3.65 -6.63
N GLY A 26 -32.62 -4.50 -7.65
CA GLY A 26 -33.64 -5.48 -7.99
C GLY A 26 -33.82 -6.60 -6.94
N HIS A 27 -32.76 -6.98 -6.24
CA HIS A 27 -32.83 -7.96 -5.15
C HIS A 27 -33.35 -7.34 -3.84
N LEU A 28 -33.01 -6.07 -3.57
CA LEU A 28 -33.47 -5.31 -2.40
C LEU A 28 -34.91 -4.78 -2.56
N ALA A 29 -35.35 -4.46 -3.78
CA ALA A 29 -36.72 -4.04 -4.08
C ALA A 29 -37.73 -5.18 -3.85
N ARG A 30 -37.33 -6.44 -4.03
CA ARG A 30 -38.14 -7.62 -3.68
C ARG A 30 -38.40 -7.76 -2.18
N LEU A 31 -37.61 -7.08 -1.34
CA LEU A 31 -37.72 -7.04 0.12
C LEU A 31 -38.48 -5.80 0.64
N GLY A 32 -39.08 -4.98 -0.24
CA GLY A 32 -39.90 -3.82 0.15
C GLY A 32 -39.11 -2.64 0.72
N LEU A 33 -37.79 -2.64 0.61
CA LEU A 33 -36.94 -1.52 1.01
C LEU A 33 -36.88 -0.51 -0.16
N ARG A 34 -37.52 0.65 0.00
CA ARG A 34 -37.37 1.79 -0.92
C ARG A 34 -35.89 2.20 -0.96
N THR A 35 -35.21 1.97 -2.07
CA THR A 35 -33.83 2.38 -2.31
C THR A 35 -33.77 3.76 -2.94
N ASP A 36 -34.10 4.79 -2.17
CA ASP A 36 -33.54 6.14 -2.38
C ASP A 36 -32.23 6.25 -1.58
N PHE A 37 -31.34 5.27 -1.75
CA PHE A 37 -29.98 5.37 -1.24
C PHE A 37 -29.23 6.31 -2.18
N ASP A 38 -28.99 7.55 -1.75
CA ASP A 38 -28.03 8.46 -2.40
C ASP A 38 -26.75 7.68 -2.71
N GLU A 39 -26.33 7.69 -3.97
CA GLU A 39 -25.14 6.94 -4.42
C GLU A 39 -23.89 7.29 -3.59
N ASP A 40 -23.83 8.53 -3.07
CA ASP A 40 -22.78 9.02 -2.18
C ASP A 40 -22.81 8.33 -0.81
N ARG A 41 -23.99 8.11 -0.23
CA ARG A 41 -24.13 7.38 1.05
C ARG A 41 -23.68 5.94 0.90
N PHE A 42 -24.06 5.30 -0.21
CA PHE A 42 -23.58 3.96 -0.52
C PHE A 42 -22.05 3.92 -0.62
N PHE A 43 -21.43 4.90 -1.28
CA PHE A 43 -19.97 4.98 -1.41
C PHE A 43 -19.26 5.20 -0.06
N LEU A 44 -19.83 6.00 0.84
CA LEU A 44 -19.33 6.18 2.21
C LEU A 44 -19.41 4.88 3.04
N ILE A 45 -20.54 4.18 2.98
CA ILE A 45 -20.72 2.89 3.67
C ILE A 45 -19.72 1.86 3.11
N LEU A 46 -19.58 1.78 1.78
CA LEU A 46 -18.62 0.90 1.14
C LEU A 46 -17.17 1.19 1.59
N SER A 47 -16.85 2.47 1.80
CA SER A 47 -15.52 2.88 2.30
C SER A 47 -15.24 2.36 3.71
N ILE A 48 -16.24 2.30 4.59
CA ILE A 48 -16.12 1.68 5.91
C ILE A 48 -15.79 0.19 5.77
N PHE A 49 -16.51 -0.54 4.92
CA PHE A 49 -16.23 -1.96 4.66
C PHE A 49 -14.83 -2.18 4.09
N ILE A 50 -14.40 -1.34 3.14
CA ILE A 50 -13.03 -1.38 2.61
C ILE A 50 -12.02 -1.18 3.73
N GLY A 51 -12.27 -0.21 4.62
CA GLY A 51 -11.46 0.01 5.81
C GLY A 51 -11.36 -1.22 6.70
N VAL A 52 -12.49 -1.84 7.04
CA VAL A 52 -12.55 -3.04 7.88
C VAL A 52 -11.76 -4.20 7.27
N PHE A 53 -12.00 -4.53 6.00
CA PHE A 53 -11.32 -5.64 5.33
C PHE A 53 -9.82 -5.37 5.09
N SER A 54 -9.46 -4.12 4.79
CA SER A 54 -8.05 -3.75 4.63
C SER A 54 -7.33 -3.79 5.98
N GLY A 55 -7.96 -3.30 7.06
CA GLY A 55 -7.43 -3.39 8.41
C GLY A 55 -7.17 -4.83 8.83
N LEU A 56 -8.15 -5.72 8.61
CA LEU A 56 -7.98 -7.15 8.89
C LEU A 56 -6.85 -7.78 8.05
N ALA A 57 -6.75 -7.42 6.77
CA ALA A 57 -5.67 -7.91 5.91
C ALA A 57 -4.29 -7.44 6.40
N VAL A 58 -4.18 -6.20 6.88
CA VAL A 58 -2.93 -5.66 7.46
C VAL A 58 -2.61 -6.30 8.81
N VAL A 59 -3.60 -6.61 9.64
CA VAL A 59 -3.40 -7.39 10.87
C VAL A 59 -2.81 -8.75 10.54
N CYS A 60 -3.44 -9.50 9.62
CA CYS A 60 -2.93 -10.79 9.16
C CYS A 60 -1.52 -10.66 8.58
N PHE A 61 -1.22 -9.57 7.87
CA PHE A 61 0.08 -9.31 7.27
C PHE A 61 1.15 -9.06 8.32
N ARG A 62 0.88 -8.25 9.35
CA ARG A 62 1.80 -8.01 10.48
C ARG A 62 2.06 -9.31 11.24
N VAL A 63 1.00 -10.06 11.56
CA VAL A 63 1.14 -11.39 12.19
C VAL A 63 2.00 -12.31 11.33
N ALA A 64 1.80 -12.34 10.00
CA ALA A 64 2.62 -13.16 9.11
C ALA A 64 4.10 -12.72 9.08
N ILE A 65 4.40 -11.42 9.17
CA ILE A 65 5.76 -10.90 9.30
C ILE A 65 6.39 -11.43 10.60
N ASP A 66 5.69 -11.31 11.73
CA ASP A 66 6.20 -11.71 13.04
C ASP A 66 6.44 -13.23 13.12
N TRP A 67 5.50 -14.02 12.61
CA TRP A 67 5.67 -15.47 12.49
C TRP A 67 6.85 -15.84 11.59
N SER A 68 7.01 -15.15 10.46
CA SER A 68 8.15 -15.36 9.56
C SER A 68 9.47 -15.01 10.26
N ARG A 69 9.50 -13.93 11.03
CA ARG A 69 10.66 -13.51 11.82
C ARG A 69 11.05 -14.55 12.85
N ILE A 70 10.10 -15.02 13.67
CA ILE A 70 10.36 -16.03 14.70
C ILE A 70 10.81 -17.35 14.04
N ALA A 71 10.18 -17.77 12.95
CA ALA A 71 10.56 -19.00 12.25
C ALA A 71 11.97 -18.95 11.64
N LEU A 72 12.36 -17.81 11.06
CA LEU A 72 13.60 -17.68 10.28
C LEU A 72 14.79 -17.20 11.11
N LEU A 73 14.58 -16.20 11.98
CA LEU A 73 15.64 -15.62 12.82
C LEU A 73 15.64 -16.24 14.22
N GLY A 74 14.51 -16.78 14.68
CA GLY A 74 14.37 -17.37 16.00
C GLY A 74 13.77 -16.42 17.03
N PRO A 75 13.36 -16.94 18.20
CA PRO A 75 12.76 -16.15 19.27
C PRO A 75 13.79 -15.46 20.18
N LEU A 76 15.08 -15.76 20.03
CA LEU A 76 16.14 -15.28 20.92
C LEU A 76 16.67 -13.91 20.47
N PRO A 77 17.11 -13.05 21.41
CA PRO A 77 17.62 -11.71 21.11
C PRO A 77 18.91 -11.71 20.27
N HIS A 78 19.64 -12.83 20.23
CA HIS A 78 20.83 -13.00 19.41
C HIS A 78 20.72 -14.26 18.55
N PRO A 79 20.10 -14.15 17.36
CA PRO A 79 20.11 -15.24 16.39
C PRO A 79 21.55 -15.67 16.08
N GLY A 80 21.79 -16.97 15.90
CA GLY A 80 23.11 -17.43 15.46
C GLY A 80 23.49 -16.83 14.09
N ALA A 81 24.78 -16.63 13.85
CA ALA A 81 25.30 -16.01 12.61
C ALA A 81 24.72 -16.63 11.32
N LEU A 82 24.51 -17.96 11.32
CA LEU A 82 23.90 -18.68 10.21
C LEU A 82 22.48 -18.19 9.88
N ARG A 83 21.68 -17.82 10.88
CA ARG A 83 20.32 -17.30 10.67
C ARG A 83 20.35 -15.84 10.21
N ILE A 84 21.18 -15.00 10.86
CA ILE A 84 21.32 -13.58 10.52
C ILE A 84 21.74 -13.39 9.06
N ILE A 85 22.69 -14.22 8.59
CA ILE A 85 23.21 -14.13 7.23
C ILE A 85 22.39 -15.00 6.28
N GLY A 86 22.17 -16.27 6.62
CA GLY A 86 21.58 -17.26 5.72
C GLY A 86 20.10 -17.05 5.45
N ALA A 87 19.30 -16.64 6.43
CA ALA A 87 17.86 -16.46 6.25
C ALA A 87 17.51 -15.35 5.24
N PRO A 88 18.01 -14.10 5.37
CA PRO A 88 17.67 -13.05 4.40
C PRO A 88 18.24 -13.35 3.00
N THR A 89 19.37 -14.05 2.88
CA THR A 89 19.91 -14.52 1.59
C THR A 89 19.01 -15.55 0.92
N ALA A 90 18.67 -16.63 1.64
CA ALA A 90 17.85 -17.72 1.11
C ALA A 90 16.44 -17.24 0.75
N VAL A 91 15.82 -16.44 1.63
CA VAL A 91 14.51 -15.86 1.38
C VAL A 91 14.55 -14.82 0.27
N GLY A 92 15.64 -14.05 0.14
CA GLY A 92 15.85 -13.17 -1.01
C GLY A 92 15.75 -13.93 -2.35
N LEU A 93 16.42 -15.08 -2.45
CA LEU A 93 16.33 -15.95 -3.64
C LEU A 93 14.91 -16.46 -3.86
N LEU A 94 14.26 -16.98 -2.80
CA LEU A 94 12.89 -17.47 -2.87
C LEU A 94 11.91 -16.38 -3.34
N VAL A 95 11.98 -15.19 -2.76
CA VAL A 95 11.15 -14.03 -3.13
C VAL A 95 11.41 -13.62 -4.58
N ALA A 96 12.65 -13.69 -5.06
CA ALA A 96 12.96 -13.43 -6.46
C ALA A 96 12.24 -14.41 -7.39
N VAL A 97 12.29 -15.71 -7.08
CA VAL A 97 11.57 -16.76 -7.83
C VAL A 97 10.06 -16.54 -7.80
N LEU A 98 9.49 -16.25 -6.62
CA LEU A 98 8.06 -15.99 -6.46
C LEU A 98 7.60 -14.78 -7.29
N VAL A 99 8.34 -13.68 -7.23
CA VAL A 99 8.02 -12.46 -7.98
C VAL A 99 8.19 -12.67 -9.49
N ILE A 100 9.23 -13.36 -9.94
CA ILE A 100 9.48 -13.53 -11.37
C ILE A 100 8.45 -14.46 -12.01
N HIS A 101 8.12 -15.59 -11.39
CA HIS A 101 7.28 -16.62 -12.00
C HIS A 101 5.80 -16.51 -11.64
N PHE A 102 5.48 -16.11 -10.41
CA PHE A 102 4.10 -16.17 -9.91
C PHE A 102 3.47 -14.77 -9.80
N PHE A 103 4.23 -13.77 -9.37
CA PHE A 103 3.72 -12.43 -9.04
C PHE A 103 4.48 -11.28 -9.72
N PRO A 104 4.65 -11.26 -11.05
CA PRO A 104 5.47 -10.23 -11.72
C PRO A 104 4.95 -8.80 -11.48
N ALA A 105 3.64 -8.66 -11.29
CA ALA A 105 2.99 -7.38 -11.06
C ALA A 105 3.25 -6.79 -9.66
N VAL A 106 3.77 -7.54 -8.67
CA VAL A 106 4.03 -6.98 -7.32
C VAL A 106 5.41 -6.34 -7.18
N ARG A 107 6.21 -6.37 -8.24
CA ARG A 107 7.57 -5.83 -8.23
C ARG A 107 7.56 -4.29 -8.15
N GLY A 108 8.27 -3.75 -7.16
CA GLY A 108 8.46 -2.32 -6.97
C GLY A 108 7.49 -1.73 -5.95
N SER A 109 7.30 -0.41 -6.01
CA SER A 109 6.51 0.34 -5.04
C SER A 109 5.01 0.21 -5.31
N GLY A 110 4.28 -0.12 -4.24
CA GLY A 110 2.83 -0.11 -4.14
C GLY A 110 2.22 1.27 -4.31
N VAL A 111 2.88 2.32 -3.82
CA VAL A 111 2.47 3.72 -4.07
C VAL A 111 2.41 4.00 -5.57
N ASN A 112 3.50 3.73 -6.30
CA ASN A 112 3.55 3.97 -7.75
C ASN A 112 2.54 3.14 -8.53
N GLN A 113 2.33 1.89 -8.12
CA GLN A 113 1.33 1.02 -8.77
C GLN A 113 -0.10 1.49 -8.48
N THR A 114 -0.38 2.00 -7.28
CA THR A 114 -1.68 2.59 -6.94
C THR A 114 -1.94 3.88 -7.71
N LYS A 115 -0.92 4.76 -7.84
CA LYS A 115 -0.97 5.94 -8.73
C LYS A 115 -1.25 5.54 -10.17
N ALA A 116 -0.51 4.56 -10.70
CA ALA A 116 -0.73 4.06 -12.05
C ALA A 116 -2.15 3.48 -12.21
N ALA A 117 -2.68 2.80 -11.19
CA ALA A 117 -4.05 2.34 -11.22
C ALA A 117 -5.05 3.50 -11.32
N LEU A 118 -4.88 4.53 -10.48
CA LEU A 118 -5.73 5.72 -10.47
C LEU A 118 -5.74 6.46 -11.82
N TYR A 119 -4.56 6.75 -12.38
CA TYR A 119 -4.43 7.63 -13.56
C TYR A 119 -4.38 6.90 -14.90
N ILE A 120 -3.89 5.66 -14.94
CA ILE A 120 -3.61 4.94 -16.20
C ILE A 120 -4.58 3.76 -16.36
N PHE A 121 -4.79 2.96 -15.31
CA PHE A 121 -5.53 1.69 -15.39
C PHE A 121 -6.98 1.77 -14.89
N ASN A 122 -7.57 2.95 -14.77
CA ASN A 122 -8.99 3.11 -14.41
C ASN A 122 -9.38 2.47 -13.07
N GLY A 123 -8.50 2.55 -12.08
CA GLY A 123 -8.68 1.95 -10.75
C GLY A 123 -8.44 0.44 -10.71
N PHE A 124 -8.02 -0.19 -11.82
CA PHE A 124 -7.81 -1.63 -11.88
C PHE A 124 -6.51 -2.06 -11.20
N ILE A 125 -6.64 -2.88 -10.15
CA ILE A 125 -5.54 -3.61 -9.52
C ILE A 125 -5.97 -5.07 -9.33
N PRO A 126 -5.25 -6.06 -9.90
CA PRO A 126 -5.56 -7.47 -9.70
C PRO A 126 -5.55 -7.88 -8.23
N PHE A 127 -6.51 -8.69 -7.80
CA PHE A 127 -6.52 -9.24 -6.43
C PHE A 127 -5.28 -10.10 -6.15
N LYS A 128 -4.75 -10.78 -7.18
CA LYS A 128 -3.49 -11.51 -7.14
C LYS A 128 -2.31 -10.66 -6.65
N ASN A 129 -2.35 -9.34 -6.86
CA ASN A 129 -1.30 -8.44 -6.36
C ASN A 129 -1.33 -8.33 -4.83
N ALA A 130 -2.51 -8.36 -4.20
CA ALA A 130 -2.64 -8.37 -2.75
C ALA A 130 -1.98 -9.63 -2.17
N ILE A 131 -2.30 -10.81 -2.74
CA ILE A 131 -1.72 -12.09 -2.32
C ILE A 131 -0.20 -12.10 -2.50
N GLY A 132 0.28 -11.71 -3.69
CA GLY A 132 1.71 -11.71 -3.98
C GLY A 132 2.49 -10.75 -3.09
N LYS A 133 1.97 -9.53 -2.87
CA LYS A 133 2.60 -8.52 -2.02
C LYS A 133 2.60 -8.97 -0.55
N PHE A 134 1.49 -9.53 -0.07
CA PHE A 134 1.39 -10.12 1.26
C PHE A 134 2.48 -11.18 1.48
N ILE A 135 2.52 -12.23 0.64
CA ILE A 135 3.44 -13.36 0.83
C ILE A 135 4.90 -12.91 0.68
N CYS A 136 5.22 -12.21 -0.41
CA CYS A 136 6.60 -11.85 -0.71
C CYS A 136 7.16 -10.85 0.30
N SER A 137 6.37 -9.84 0.71
CA SER A 137 6.82 -8.85 1.68
C SER A 137 6.86 -9.41 3.10
N ALA A 138 5.93 -10.31 3.50
CA ALA A 138 5.96 -10.92 4.82
C ALA A 138 7.23 -11.77 5.01
N LEU A 139 7.55 -12.59 4.01
CA LEU A 139 8.78 -13.38 4.00
C LEU A 139 10.03 -12.49 3.97
N ALA A 140 10.08 -11.50 3.08
CA ALA A 140 11.24 -10.62 2.98
C ALA A 140 11.51 -9.87 4.29
N ILE A 141 10.51 -9.16 4.83
CA ILE A 141 10.63 -8.39 6.07
C ILE A 141 10.93 -9.33 7.25
N GLY A 142 10.19 -10.43 7.38
CA GLY A 142 10.39 -11.41 8.45
C GLY A 142 11.77 -12.06 8.41
N SER A 143 12.34 -12.28 7.23
CA SER A 143 13.70 -12.81 7.09
C SER A 143 14.81 -11.82 7.47
N GLY A 144 14.47 -10.54 7.70
CA GLY A 144 15.42 -9.50 8.05
C GLY A 144 15.89 -8.64 6.87
N GLN A 145 15.30 -8.75 5.68
CA GLN A 145 15.57 -7.78 4.61
C GLN A 145 15.10 -6.39 5.03
N SER A 146 15.85 -5.36 4.62
CA SER A 146 15.63 -3.95 4.99
C SER A 146 14.45 -3.38 4.19
N LEU A 147 13.25 -3.61 4.71
CA LEU A 147 11.97 -3.13 4.17
C LEU A 147 10.99 -2.90 5.32
N GLY A 148 10.04 -1.99 5.12
CA GLY A 148 8.94 -1.78 6.03
C GLY A 148 7.59 -2.29 5.49
N PRO A 149 6.60 -2.52 6.37
CA PRO A 149 5.28 -3.05 6.02
C PRO A 149 4.35 -2.03 5.34
N GLU A 150 4.72 -0.76 5.26
CA GLU A 150 3.84 0.36 4.90
C GLU A 150 3.41 0.33 3.43
N ASP A 151 4.37 0.30 2.50
CA ASP A 151 4.12 0.25 1.05
C ASP A 151 3.37 -1.05 0.65
N PRO A 152 3.73 -2.24 1.18
CA PRO A 152 2.92 -3.45 1.03
C PRO A 152 1.49 -3.31 1.52
N SER A 153 1.29 -2.78 2.73
CA SER A 153 -0.04 -2.65 3.33
C SER A 153 -0.94 -1.72 2.51
N LEU A 154 -0.39 -0.59 2.06
CA LEU A 154 -1.06 0.33 1.13
C LEU A 154 -1.52 -0.39 -0.13
N GLN A 155 -0.62 -1.16 -0.76
CA GLN A 155 -0.95 -1.87 -1.99
C GLN A 155 -1.98 -2.99 -1.77
N ILE A 156 -1.89 -3.72 -0.65
CA ILE A 156 -2.85 -4.76 -0.29
C ILE A 156 -4.24 -4.14 -0.16
N GLY A 157 -4.37 -3.04 0.58
CA GLY A 157 -5.63 -2.30 0.72
C GLY A 157 -6.17 -1.79 -0.62
N ALA A 158 -5.33 -1.20 -1.46
CA ALA A 158 -5.72 -0.75 -2.80
C ALA A 158 -6.22 -1.89 -3.70
N SER A 159 -5.54 -3.05 -3.63
CA SER A 159 -5.90 -4.25 -4.39
C SER A 159 -7.24 -4.84 -3.94
N LEU A 160 -7.48 -4.88 -2.62
CA LEU A 160 -8.74 -5.31 -2.02
C LEU A 160 -9.90 -4.40 -2.43
N ALA A 161 -9.73 -3.09 -2.28
CA ALA A 161 -10.74 -2.11 -2.67
C ALA A 161 -11.08 -2.18 -4.16
N SER A 162 -10.06 -2.29 -5.02
CA SER A 162 -10.25 -2.47 -6.46
C SER A 162 -10.97 -3.78 -6.79
N ALA A 163 -10.63 -4.88 -6.13
CA ALA A 163 -11.31 -6.16 -6.33
C ALA A 163 -12.77 -6.12 -5.88
N LEU A 164 -13.06 -5.50 -4.74
CA LEU A 164 -14.42 -5.32 -4.23
C LEU A 164 -15.25 -4.44 -5.17
N GLY A 165 -14.70 -3.30 -5.61
CA GLY A 165 -15.36 -2.40 -6.55
C GLY A 165 -15.72 -3.07 -7.88
N ARG A 166 -14.82 -3.94 -8.40
CA ARG A 166 -15.11 -4.73 -9.60
C ARG A 166 -16.18 -5.79 -9.37
N ARG A 167 -16.19 -6.44 -8.21
CA ARG A 167 -17.21 -7.44 -7.86
C ARG A 167 -18.60 -6.81 -7.71
N LEU A 168 -18.65 -5.56 -7.27
CA LEU A 168 -19.86 -4.73 -7.24
C LEU A 168 -20.14 -4.04 -8.60
N GLU A 169 -19.34 -4.35 -9.62
CA GLU A 169 -19.44 -3.85 -10.99
C GLU A 169 -19.47 -2.32 -11.12
N LEU A 170 -18.91 -1.58 -10.15
CA LEU A 170 -18.98 -0.13 -10.12
C LEU A 170 -18.44 0.53 -11.39
N SER A 171 -18.99 1.69 -11.72
CA SER A 171 -18.52 2.50 -12.85
C SER A 171 -17.02 2.77 -12.74
N ARG A 172 -16.34 2.92 -13.89
CA ARG A 172 -14.89 3.18 -13.93
C ARG A 172 -14.49 4.41 -13.13
N GLU A 173 -15.35 5.42 -13.09
CA GLU A 173 -15.15 6.63 -12.30
C GLU A 173 -15.10 6.31 -10.79
N LYS A 174 -16.07 5.56 -10.27
CA LYS A 174 -16.09 5.14 -8.85
C LYS A 174 -14.94 4.19 -8.54
N LEU A 175 -14.65 3.24 -9.44
CA LEU A 175 -13.55 2.28 -9.26
C LEU A 175 -12.18 2.97 -9.16
N ARG A 176 -11.94 4.02 -9.96
CA ARG A 176 -10.72 4.84 -9.87
C ARG A 176 -10.50 5.38 -8.46
N LEU A 177 -11.56 5.81 -7.78
CA LEU A 177 -11.50 6.40 -6.45
C LEU A 177 -11.34 5.36 -5.33
N LEU A 178 -11.77 4.11 -5.55
CA LEU A 178 -11.66 3.05 -4.53
C LEU A 178 -10.23 2.61 -4.25
N ALA A 179 -9.34 2.57 -5.25
CA ALA A 179 -7.96 2.16 -5.03
C ALA A 179 -7.22 3.09 -4.02
N PRO A 180 -7.29 4.43 -4.14
CA PRO A 180 -6.84 5.34 -3.09
C PRO A 180 -7.52 5.17 -1.73
N VAL A 181 -8.85 4.93 -1.70
CA VAL A 181 -9.58 4.69 -0.44
C VAL A 181 -9.07 3.45 0.30
N GLY A 182 -8.79 2.37 -0.43
CA GLY A 182 -8.15 1.17 0.13
C GLY A 182 -6.68 1.39 0.50
N ALA A 183 -5.94 2.15 -0.30
CA ALA A 183 -4.57 2.54 -0.01
C ALA A 183 -4.44 3.27 1.34
N ALA A 184 -5.36 4.21 1.60
CA ALA A 184 -5.41 4.94 2.86
C ALA A 184 -5.70 4.02 4.04
N ALA A 185 -6.66 3.10 3.91
CA ALA A 185 -6.92 2.11 4.95
C ALA A 185 -5.71 1.22 5.25
N GLY A 186 -5.06 0.69 4.20
CA GLY A 186 -3.87 -0.15 4.36
C GLY A 186 -2.74 0.59 5.07
N LEU A 187 -2.45 1.82 4.64
CA LEU A 187 -1.41 2.66 5.24
C LEU A 187 -1.75 3.07 6.68
N ALA A 188 -3.02 3.39 6.95
CA ALA A 188 -3.50 3.79 8.28
C ALA A 188 -3.30 2.67 9.31
N ALA A 189 -3.70 1.43 8.96
CA ALA A 189 -3.47 0.27 9.82
C ALA A 189 -1.97 -0.04 9.94
N ALA A 190 -1.18 0.14 8.89
CA ALA A 190 0.25 -0.11 8.93
C ALA A 190 1.02 0.82 9.87
N PHE A 191 0.52 2.02 10.15
CA PHE A 191 1.18 2.98 11.04
C PHE A 191 0.45 3.25 12.35
N ASN A 192 -0.76 2.70 12.55
CA ASN A 192 -1.67 3.16 13.60
C ASN A 192 -1.94 4.68 13.54
N ALA A 193 -1.93 5.27 12.33
CA ALA A 193 -1.94 6.72 12.11
C ALA A 193 -2.92 7.11 10.98
N PRO A 194 -4.23 7.24 11.29
CA PRO A 194 -5.25 7.48 10.27
C PRO A 194 -5.10 8.84 9.59
N ILE A 195 -4.79 9.90 10.35
CA ILE A 195 -4.66 11.26 9.81
C ILE A 195 -3.48 11.34 8.83
N SER A 196 -2.31 10.81 9.22
CA SER A 196 -1.13 10.79 8.35
C SER A 196 -1.38 10.01 7.07
N ALA A 197 -2.07 8.87 7.14
CA ALA A 197 -2.41 8.08 5.97
C ALA A 197 -3.39 8.80 5.02
N VAL A 198 -4.38 9.51 5.56
CA VAL A 198 -5.32 10.33 4.77
C VAL A 198 -4.54 11.42 4.02
N LEU A 199 -3.70 12.18 4.73
CA LEU A 199 -2.90 13.25 4.12
C LEU A 199 -1.96 12.71 3.05
N PHE A 200 -1.24 11.62 3.35
CA PHE A 200 -0.35 10.96 2.41
C PHE A 200 -1.08 10.53 1.13
N VAL A 201 -2.25 9.89 1.24
CA VAL A 201 -2.98 9.45 0.05
C VAL A 201 -3.51 10.62 -0.76
N ILE A 202 -3.95 11.71 -0.13
CA ILE A 202 -4.43 12.89 -0.85
C ILE A 202 -3.29 13.59 -1.58
N GLU A 203 -2.18 13.85 -0.88
CA GLU A 203 -1.05 14.60 -1.42
C GLU A 203 -0.25 13.77 -2.40
N GLU A 204 0.16 12.56 -2.00
CA GLU A 204 1.08 11.75 -2.79
C GLU A 204 0.31 10.91 -3.82
N VAL A 205 -0.75 10.18 -3.45
CA VAL A 205 -1.42 9.24 -4.38
C VAL A 205 -2.40 9.94 -5.33
N ILE A 206 -3.27 10.80 -4.81
CA ILE A 206 -4.36 11.46 -5.55
C ILE A 206 -3.91 12.78 -6.19
N GLY A 207 -2.94 13.48 -5.59
CA GLY A 207 -2.38 14.74 -6.10
C GLY A 207 -3.37 15.90 -6.25
N ARG A 208 -4.58 15.79 -5.67
CA ARG A 208 -5.60 16.84 -5.68
C ARG A 208 -6.55 16.73 -4.50
N TRP A 209 -6.96 17.88 -3.97
CA TRP A 209 -7.92 17.98 -2.89
C TRP A 209 -9.35 18.01 -3.45
N SER A 210 -10.21 17.09 -2.99
CA SER A 210 -11.64 17.11 -3.27
C SER A 210 -12.41 16.68 -2.04
N ALA A 211 -13.38 17.49 -1.62
CA ALA A 211 -14.20 17.22 -0.44
C ALA A 211 -14.98 15.89 -0.56
N GLY A 212 -15.37 15.49 -1.78
CA GLY A 212 -16.13 14.26 -2.01
C GLY A 212 -15.36 12.99 -1.68
N ILE A 213 -14.09 12.88 -2.08
CA ILE A 213 -13.25 11.70 -1.77
C ILE A 213 -12.71 11.73 -0.34
N LEU A 214 -12.53 12.91 0.24
CA LEU A 214 -11.98 13.08 1.58
C LEU A 214 -12.77 12.29 2.63
N GLY A 215 -14.10 12.40 2.63
CA GLY A 215 -14.95 11.67 3.57
C GLY A 215 -14.77 10.15 3.48
N SER A 216 -14.67 9.62 2.26
CA SER A 216 -14.45 8.19 2.00
C SER A 216 -13.09 7.71 2.46
N VAL A 217 -12.03 8.48 2.19
CA VAL A 217 -10.65 8.20 2.60
C VAL A 217 -10.54 8.22 4.12
N VAL A 218 -11.15 9.20 4.79
CA VAL A 218 -11.18 9.32 6.26
C VAL A 218 -11.92 8.14 6.89
N LEU A 219 -13.13 7.83 6.44
CA LEU A 219 -13.92 6.73 6.99
C LEU A 219 -13.21 5.38 6.82
N SER A 220 -12.62 5.14 5.65
CA SER A 220 -11.84 3.93 5.37
C SER A 220 -10.60 3.82 6.27
N ALA A 221 -9.83 4.90 6.41
CA ALA A 221 -8.65 4.95 7.27
C ALA A 221 -8.97 4.72 8.76
N ILE A 222 -9.99 5.41 9.29
CA ILE A 222 -10.41 5.25 10.69
C ILE A 222 -10.92 3.82 10.94
N SER A 223 -11.78 3.29 10.07
CA SER A 223 -12.33 1.94 10.21
C SER A 223 -11.21 0.88 10.21
N SER A 224 -10.21 1.06 9.34
CA SER A 224 -9.04 0.19 9.29
C SER A 224 -8.22 0.23 10.58
N VAL A 225 -8.00 1.41 11.15
CA VAL A 225 -7.27 1.58 12.41
C VAL A 225 -8.06 1.01 13.59
N VAL A 226 -9.38 1.19 13.64
CA VAL A 226 -10.23 0.59 14.68
C VAL A 226 -10.08 -0.93 14.68
N VAL A 227 -10.17 -1.56 13.50
CA VAL A 227 -9.95 -3.00 13.37
C VAL A 227 -8.54 -3.37 13.78
N MET A 228 -7.53 -2.66 13.30
CA MET A 228 -6.14 -2.97 13.63
C MET A 228 -5.88 -2.88 15.15
N ARG A 229 -6.37 -1.83 15.82
CA ARG A 229 -6.23 -1.63 17.27
C ARG A 229 -6.93 -2.71 18.09
N TRP A 230 -8.04 -3.24 17.58
CA TRP A 230 -8.74 -4.35 18.23
C TRP A 230 -7.87 -5.60 18.37
N PHE A 231 -7.01 -5.87 17.38
CA PHE A 231 -6.16 -7.06 17.36
C PHE A 231 -4.73 -6.82 17.84
N LEU A 232 -4.13 -5.67 17.51
CA LEU A 232 -2.71 -5.39 17.76
C LEU A 232 -2.47 -4.35 18.87
N GLY A 233 -3.54 -3.80 19.45
CA GLY A 233 -3.46 -2.79 20.51
C GLY A 233 -3.47 -1.35 20.00
N ALA A 234 -3.72 -0.42 20.93
CA ALA A 234 -3.87 1.01 20.64
C ALA A 234 -2.58 1.82 20.80
N ASP A 235 -1.51 1.20 21.31
CA ASP A 235 -0.25 1.86 21.62
C ASP A 235 0.37 2.53 20.38
N ALA A 236 0.99 3.69 20.61
CA ALA A 236 1.78 4.35 19.58
C ALA A 236 2.95 3.45 19.17
N LEU A 237 3.31 3.49 17.89
CA LEU A 237 4.40 2.68 17.35
C LEU A 237 5.76 3.07 17.97
N PHE A 238 5.90 4.33 18.39
CA PHE A 238 7.09 4.88 19.03
C PHE A 238 6.71 5.71 20.25
N ARG A 239 7.54 5.68 21.29
CA ARG A 239 7.36 6.43 22.55
C ARG A 239 8.43 7.51 22.68
N ILE A 240 8.08 8.73 22.27
CA ILE A 240 8.97 9.88 22.34
C ILE A 240 8.82 10.56 23.72
N PRO A 241 9.92 10.87 24.45
CA PRO A 241 9.84 11.61 25.70
C PRO A 241 9.23 13.00 25.48
N VAL A 242 8.48 13.49 26.46
CA VAL A 242 7.87 14.83 26.38
C VAL A 242 8.99 15.87 26.40
N THR A 243 9.18 16.56 25.27
CA THR A 243 10.10 17.70 25.15
C THR A 243 9.31 19.01 25.18
N ALA A 244 9.86 20.01 25.85
CA ALA A 244 9.29 21.35 25.88
C ALA A 244 10.08 22.27 24.95
N PHE A 245 9.38 23.10 24.18
CA PHE A 245 9.99 24.21 23.45
C PHE A 245 10.30 25.33 24.44
N VAL A 246 11.58 25.54 24.74
CA VAL A 246 12.01 26.45 25.82
C VAL A 246 12.44 27.81 25.24
N HIS A 247 13.15 27.81 24.11
CA HIS A 247 13.71 29.04 23.54
C HIS A 247 13.46 29.16 22.01
N PRO A 248 13.03 30.33 21.49
CA PRO A 248 12.79 30.53 20.06
C PRO A 248 13.99 30.22 19.15
N GLY A 249 15.21 30.35 19.66
CA GLY A 249 16.44 29.98 18.94
C GLY A 249 16.53 28.50 18.55
N GLU A 250 15.81 27.61 19.21
CA GLU A 250 15.72 26.18 18.82
C GLU A 250 15.18 26.01 17.39
N LEU A 251 14.36 26.95 16.91
CA LEU A 251 13.85 26.93 15.53
C LEU A 251 14.97 26.98 14.50
N ILE A 252 16.09 27.63 14.80
CA ILE A 252 17.27 27.65 13.91
C ILE A 252 17.88 26.25 13.83
N ALA A 253 17.97 25.53 14.96
CA ALA A 253 18.44 24.15 14.98
C ALA A 253 17.48 23.22 14.22
N TYR A 254 16.16 23.38 14.40
CA TYR A 254 15.15 22.60 13.65
C TYR A 254 15.19 22.89 12.14
N ALA A 255 15.43 24.14 11.75
CA ALA A 255 15.66 24.50 10.35
C ALA A 255 16.94 23.86 9.80
N GLY A 256 18.03 23.86 10.58
CA GLY A 256 19.27 23.17 10.26
C GLY A 256 19.08 21.66 10.06
N LEU A 257 18.30 21.02 10.94
CA LEU A 257 17.91 19.61 10.79
C LEU A 257 17.10 19.38 9.51
N GLY A 258 16.19 20.28 9.17
CA GLY A 258 15.44 20.24 7.91
C GLY A 258 16.35 20.29 6.68
N VAL A 259 17.36 21.17 6.69
CA VAL A 259 18.37 21.26 5.62
C VAL A 259 19.20 19.97 5.53
N ALA A 260 19.68 19.46 6.66
CA ALA A 260 20.42 18.20 6.70
C ALA A 260 19.59 17.02 6.17
N GLY A 261 18.32 16.94 6.59
CA GLY A 261 17.35 15.95 6.10
C GLY A 261 17.12 16.06 4.59
N ALA A 262 17.01 17.28 4.05
CA ALA A 262 16.86 17.50 2.61
C ALA A 262 18.08 16.98 1.81
N PHE A 263 19.31 17.23 2.31
CA PHE A 263 20.53 16.68 1.69
C PHE A 263 20.55 15.15 1.75
N ALA A 264 20.25 14.55 2.90
CA ALA A 264 20.18 13.10 3.05
C ALA A 264 19.15 12.47 2.11
N ALA A 265 17.94 13.03 2.04
CA ALA A 265 16.88 12.59 1.15
C ALA A 265 17.27 12.71 -0.33
N ALA A 266 17.94 13.79 -0.73
CA ALA A 266 18.41 14.00 -2.10
C ALA A 266 19.49 12.97 -2.50
N ILE A 267 20.43 12.66 -1.60
CA ILE A 267 21.46 11.63 -1.81
C ILE A 267 20.80 10.27 -1.97
N PHE A 268 19.92 9.90 -1.05
CA PHE A 268 19.22 8.61 -1.08
C PHE A 268 18.37 8.45 -2.35
N SER A 269 17.59 9.47 -2.71
CA SER A 269 16.74 9.46 -3.90
C SER A 269 17.55 9.37 -5.19
N ARG A 270 18.67 10.10 -5.29
CA ARG A 270 19.60 10.00 -6.43
C ARG A 270 20.27 8.64 -6.49
N ALA A 271 20.67 8.07 -5.36
CA ALA A 271 21.25 6.72 -5.32
C ALA A 271 20.25 5.68 -5.85
N ILE A 272 18.99 5.70 -5.41
CA ILE A 272 17.95 4.81 -5.94
C ILE A 272 17.75 5.06 -7.45
N GLY A 273 17.64 6.32 -7.87
CA GLY A 273 17.49 6.70 -9.27
C GLY A 273 18.67 6.27 -10.15
N TYR A 274 19.88 6.20 -9.59
CA TYR A 274 21.09 5.76 -10.27
C TYR A 274 21.22 4.23 -10.33
N PHE A 275 21.06 3.54 -9.20
CA PHE A 275 21.31 2.10 -9.10
C PHE A 275 20.17 1.26 -9.64
N ARG A 276 18.90 1.64 -9.39
CA ARG A 276 17.75 0.81 -9.76
C ARG A 276 17.66 0.53 -11.27
N PRO A 277 17.84 1.50 -12.20
CA PRO A 277 17.82 1.22 -13.63
C PRO A 277 19.01 0.36 -14.07
N ARG A 278 20.20 0.60 -13.51
CA ARG A 278 21.44 -0.16 -13.83
C ARG A 278 21.33 -1.62 -13.42
N LEU A 279 20.85 -1.89 -12.20
CA LEU A 279 20.60 -3.25 -11.72
C LEU A 279 19.51 -3.94 -12.56
N ARG A 280 18.51 -3.21 -13.04
CA ARG A 280 17.48 -3.77 -13.94
C ARG A 280 18.00 -4.06 -15.34
N ALA A 281 18.99 -3.31 -15.83
CA ALA A 281 19.60 -3.49 -17.14
C ALA A 281 20.57 -4.68 -17.22
N LEU A 282 21.01 -5.22 -16.07
CA LEU A 282 21.81 -6.43 -16.01
C LEU A 282 21.06 -7.65 -16.61
N PRO A 283 21.79 -8.70 -17.04
CA PRO A 283 21.19 -9.89 -17.63
C PRO A 283 20.06 -10.48 -16.76
N ARG A 284 19.00 -10.99 -17.38
CA ARG A 284 17.80 -11.44 -16.65
C ARG A 284 18.09 -12.46 -15.55
N TRP A 285 19.08 -13.33 -15.72
CA TRP A 285 19.48 -14.32 -14.71
C TRP A 285 19.98 -13.67 -13.41
N THR A 286 20.55 -12.47 -13.46
CA THR A 286 21.02 -11.78 -12.24
C THR A 286 19.85 -11.34 -11.36
N GLN A 287 18.65 -11.17 -11.92
CA GLN A 287 17.47 -10.72 -11.17
C GLN A 287 17.01 -11.74 -10.13
N TYR A 288 17.35 -13.02 -10.31
CA TYR A 288 17.15 -14.06 -9.29
C TYR A 288 18.09 -13.89 -8.10
N LEU A 289 19.34 -13.46 -8.35
CA LEU A 289 20.37 -13.34 -7.32
C LEU A 289 20.37 -11.98 -6.62
N GLN A 290 19.90 -10.92 -7.27
CA GLN A 290 19.94 -9.55 -6.71
C GLN A 290 19.33 -9.44 -5.30
N PRO A 291 18.11 -9.97 -5.01
CA PRO A 291 17.57 -9.89 -3.67
C PRO A 291 18.31 -10.79 -2.66
N ALA A 292 18.87 -11.91 -3.11
CA ALA A 292 19.70 -12.79 -2.27
C ALA A 292 21.01 -12.10 -1.86
N ILE A 293 21.67 -11.43 -2.80
CA ILE A 293 22.88 -10.62 -2.55
C ILE A 293 22.56 -9.46 -1.60
N ALA A 294 21.43 -8.77 -1.80
CA ALA A 294 21.00 -7.72 -0.87
C ALA A 294 20.81 -8.29 0.55
N GLY A 295 20.15 -9.46 0.67
CA GLY A 295 19.98 -10.16 1.95
C GLY A 295 21.29 -10.58 2.60
N LEU A 296 22.25 -11.05 1.80
CA LEU A 296 23.60 -11.38 2.26
C LEU A 296 24.30 -10.14 2.85
N LEU A 297 24.28 -9.02 2.13
CA LEU A 297 24.90 -7.78 2.58
C LEU A 297 24.25 -7.25 3.86
N ILE A 298 22.91 -7.26 3.92
CA ILE A 298 22.15 -6.85 5.11
C ILE A 298 22.48 -7.76 6.30
N GLY A 299 22.49 -9.07 6.09
CA GLY A 299 22.84 -10.05 7.12
C GLY A 299 24.28 -9.91 7.60
N LEU A 300 25.24 -9.62 6.71
CA LEU A 300 26.64 -9.34 7.09
C LEU A 300 26.75 -8.08 7.94
N ILE A 301 26.06 -6.99 7.57
CA ILE A 301 26.04 -5.75 8.35
C ILE A 301 25.41 -5.99 9.73
N GLY A 302 24.29 -6.73 9.78
CA GLY A 302 23.64 -7.12 11.03
C GLY A 302 24.56 -7.95 11.93
N TRP A 303 25.27 -8.93 11.36
CA TRP A 303 26.21 -9.78 12.07
C TRP A 303 27.44 -9.01 12.59
N LEU A 304 27.89 -7.98 11.87
CA LEU A 304 28.98 -7.08 12.30
C LEU A 304 28.60 -6.14 13.46
N GLY A 305 27.38 -6.25 13.99
CA GLY A 305 26.94 -5.49 15.17
C GLY A 305 26.01 -4.32 14.85
N PHE A 306 25.49 -4.22 13.64
CA PHE A 306 24.51 -3.19 13.25
C PHE A 306 23.14 -3.79 12.92
N PRO A 307 22.46 -4.48 13.85
CA PRO A 307 21.19 -5.16 13.58
C PRO A 307 20.04 -4.23 13.18
N GLN A 308 20.14 -2.92 13.44
CA GLN A 308 19.15 -1.91 13.07
C GLN A 308 18.90 -1.79 11.56
N VAL A 309 19.78 -2.32 10.71
CA VAL A 309 19.56 -2.34 9.26
C VAL A 309 18.57 -3.42 8.82
N MET A 310 18.27 -4.39 9.69
CA MET A 310 17.44 -5.55 9.37
C MET A 310 15.96 -5.29 9.63
N GLY A 311 15.11 -5.86 8.79
CA GLY A 311 13.66 -5.72 8.90
C GLY A 311 13.20 -4.26 8.78
N ALA A 312 12.21 -3.88 9.58
CA ALA A 312 11.67 -2.51 9.60
C ALA A 312 12.48 -1.54 10.49
N GLY A 313 13.36 -2.05 11.37
CA GLY A 313 14.20 -1.23 12.26
C GLY A 313 13.47 -0.53 13.42
N TYR A 314 12.16 -0.74 13.60
CA TYR A 314 11.36 -0.05 14.63
C TYR A 314 11.86 -0.25 16.06
N GLU A 315 12.40 -1.43 16.38
CA GLU A 315 12.90 -1.79 17.72
C GLU A 315 14.10 -0.93 18.18
N PHE A 316 14.69 -0.13 17.28
CA PHE A 316 15.85 0.72 17.53
C PHE A 316 15.51 2.22 17.50
N MET A 317 14.23 2.58 17.40
CA MET A 317 13.79 3.98 17.33
C MET A 317 13.31 4.55 18.67
N ASP A 318 13.05 3.69 19.67
CA ASP A 318 12.62 4.05 21.03
C ASP A 318 13.80 4.22 22.01
#